data_AF-A0A970TZZ3-F1
#
_entry.id   AF-A0A970TZZ3-F1
#
_cell.length_a   1.000
_cell.length_b   1.000
_cell.length_c   1.000
_cell.angle_alpha   90.00
_cell.angle_beta   90.00
_cell.angle_gamma   90.00
#
_symmetry.space_group_name_H-M   'P 1'
#
loop_
_entity.id
_entity.type
_entity.pdbx_description
1 polymer ?
#
loop_
_entity_poly.entity_id
_entity_poly.type
_entity_poly.pdbx_seq_one_letter_code
_entity_poly.pdbx_strand_id
1 'polypeptide(L)'
;MARGYTIQEEEVQRPLFRRILIGLLTLALLVSVPVGLVLHVRTLRAEQALEQFDAAMEAGRFGEAVSVYRSVREKALADGADADPDSFYRSALDAMERQSGAVLSQIEHKLDRGIALSSEEITLAEGLEELSASRLITALRALGRRFLLMEIERGTLDLAFSQLENLANVRQGVSGLSDEFNRMEALRPQAAQAAADLAAGRYWASWEAWQQLLAQGDLGGFTREQLLEQAENCQKMMYAPLMDHVRTLMDGGRYLSAEHELKSLQAVFPDQSEIARALEQCAPYVPDKLEAYQGPIEFITVKPLINNPAKAFDGDAYAAAAQDSMLTTSEFSAMLEALYANGFILIDADRLYDEERQLQTLRLPAGKKPLVLVLEGLNYYVTRRETGNSWDLVLDEGGEVAAQYMDAEGHLVVDRRGEAIGILDLFVADHPDFALDGAKGTISLTGYEGVFGRITDRDQLDDRNKALQDHGMAPVSLSDQEIEANRAAVREIVERLKETGWIFASSTYGFINAREQDLARIKTDTEKWLGQVGSLTGPVSILHYPNGAFITGSDERAHYLKEQDFVLFGGIGSTAYLYLGDRYIYVDKVPVNGYTLRNSGQFGLERFFGSRRILDR
;
A
#
# COMPACT_ATOMS: atom_id res chain seq x y z
N MET A 1 67.80 56.56 54.59
CA MET A 1 66.55 56.99 53.95
C MET A 1 65.49 55.92 54.19
N ALA A 2 64.30 56.37 54.60
CA ALA A 2 62.94 55.78 54.55
C ALA A 2 62.75 54.31 54.11
N ARG A 3 61.78 53.54 54.62
CA ARG A 3 60.69 53.72 55.61
C ARG A 3 60.14 52.30 55.85
N GLY A 4 60.11 51.82 57.10
CA GLY A 4 59.33 50.63 57.47
C GLY A 4 57.99 51.08 58.04
N TYR A 5 56.89 50.70 57.40
CA TYR A 5 55.54 50.84 57.95
C TYR A 5 55.20 49.55 58.69
N THR A 6 55.02 49.66 60.01
CA THR A 6 54.33 48.69 60.84
C THR A 6 52.84 48.99 60.82
N ILE A 7 52.02 48.00 60.46
CA ILE A 7 50.57 48.00 60.71
C ILE A 7 50.33 47.16 61.96
N GLN A 8 49.70 47.77 62.95
CA GLN A 8 49.11 47.11 64.12
C GLN A 8 47.87 46.31 63.67
N GLU A 9 47.80 45.03 64.02
CA GLU A 9 46.52 44.34 64.16
C GLU A 9 46.25 44.12 65.65
N GLU A 10 45.16 44.72 66.13
CA GLU A 10 44.65 44.61 67.49
C GLU A 10 44.15 43.19 67.77
N GLU A 11 44.90 42.44 68.57
CA GLU A 11 44.46 41.17 69.12
C GLU A 11 43.48 41.41 70.27
N VAL A 12 42.20 41.64 69.94
CA VAL A 12 41.12 41.70 70.92
C VAL A 12 40.89 40.29 71.48
N GLN A 13 41.63 39.96 72.53
CA GLN A 13 41.36 38.79 73.37
C GLN A 13 39.99 38.96 74.04
N ARG A 14 38.92 38.49 73.37
CA ARG A 14 37.63 38.19 74.02
C ARG A 14 37.66 36.72 74.45
N PRO A 15 38.18 36.37 75.64
CA PRO A 15 38.25 34.98 76.09
C PRO A 15 36.87 34.31 76.12
N LEU A 16 35.80 35.09 76.30
CA LEU A 16 34.43 34.60 76.26
C LEU A 16 33.97 34.17 74.86
N PHE A 17 34.27 34.96 73.82
CA PHE A 17 33.89 34.62 72.43
C PHE A 17 34.70 33.43 71.90
N ARG A 18 36.00 33.37 72.22
CA ARG A 18 36.85 32.22 71.87
C ARG A 18 36.41 30.95 72.61
N ARG A 19 35.99 31.04 73.88
CA ARG A 19 35.44 29.91 74.64
C ARG A 19 34.06 29.46 74.15
N ILE A 20 33.18 30.39 73.75
CA ILE A 20 31.88 30.07 73.15
C ILE A 20 32.08 29.44 71.77
N LEU A 21 32.99 29.97 70.94
CA LEU A 21 33.29 29.41 69.61
C LEU A 21 33.95 28.04 69.71
N ILE A 22 34.92 27.86 70.62
CA ILE A 22 35.49 26.54 70.92
C ILE A 22 34.40 25.60 71.43
N GLY A 23 33.51 26.07 72.32
CA GLY A 23 32.36 25.31 72.82
C GLY A 23 31.41 24.87 71.71
N LEU A 24 31.06 25.77 70.78
CA LEU A 24 30.22 25.50 69.61
C LEU A 24 30.90 24.58 68.60
N LEU A 25 32.19 24.74 68.34
CA LEU A 25 32.96 23.85 67.47
C LEU A 25 33.13 22.47 68.10
N THR A 26 33.36 22.38 69.41
CA THR A 26 33.37 21.09 70.12
C THR A 26 32.00 20.46 70.13
N LEU A 27 30.91 21.23 70.27
CA LEU A 27 29.54 20.73 70.20
C LEU A 27 29.19 20.26 68.78
N ALA A 28 29.57 21.03 67.76
CA ALA A 28 29.40 20.68 66.36
C ALA A 28 30.21 19.42 66.02
N LEU A 29 31.45 19.28 66.50
CA LEU A 29 32.26 18.07 66.33
C LEU A 29 31.69 16.87 67.10
N LEU A 30 31.19 17.11 68.33
CA LEU A 30 30.51 16.10 69.16
C LEU A 30 29.19 15.63 68.53
N VAL A 31 28.57 16.40 67.64
CA VAL A 31 27.38 16.00 66.88
C VAL A 31 27.78 15.42 65.52
N SER A 32 28.73 16.02 64.80
CA SER A 32 29.12 15.62 63.44
C SER A 32 29.88 14.32 63.39
N VAL A 33 30.70 14.00 64.39
CA VAL A 33 31.43 12.72 64.44
C VAL A 33 30.47 11.54 64.64
N PRO A 34 29.50 11.59 65.58
CA PRO A 34 28.45 10.57 65.66
C PRO A 34 27.58 10.50 64.42
N VAL A 35 27.16 11.63 63.84
CA VAL A 35 26.35 11.63 62.60
C VAL A 35 27.13 11.03 61.43
N GLY A 36 28.39 11.40 61.25
CA GLY A 36 29.26 10.85 60.20
C GLY A 36 29.55 9.35 60.40
N LEU A 37 29.75 8.91 61.65
CA LEU A 37 29.90 7.50 61.98
C LEU A 37 28.60 6.71 61.68
N VAL A 38 27.43 7.28 62.01
CA VAL A 38 26.13 6.68 61.70
C VAL A 38 25.92 6.58 60.18
N LEU A 39 26.24 7.62 59.42
CA LEU A 39 26.17 7.60 57.95
C LEU A 39 27.12 6.55 57.36
N HIS A 40 28.38 6.51 57.79
CA HIS A 40 29.37 5.52 57.32
C HIS A 40 28.98 4.07 57.68
N VAL A 41 28.41 3.83 58.85
CA VAL A 41 27.89 2.51 59.22
C VAL A 41 26.66 2.15 58.38
N ARG A 42 25.80 3.12 58.04
CA ARG A 42 24.67 2.90 57.13
C ARG A 42 25.15 2.59 55.70
N THR A 43 26.18 3.28 55.19
CA THR A 43 26.75 3.01 53.84
C THR A 43 27.30 1.60 53.75
N LEU A 44 28.15 1.20 54.70
CA LEU A 44 28.75 -0.13 54.74
C LEU A 44 27.68 -1.22 54.86
N ARG A 45 26.61 -0.97 55.62
CA ARG A 45 25.49 -1.93 55.74
C ARG A 45 24.66 -2.03 54.46
N ALA A 46 24.53 -0.95 53.69
CA ALA A 46 23.84 -0.98 52.40
C ALA A 46 24.67 -1.73 51.34
N GLU A 47 25.97 -1.47 51.28
CA GLU A 47 26.92 -2.19 50.41
C GLU A 47 26.99 -3.68 50.75
N GLN A 48 27.11 -4.03 52.04
CA GLN A 48 27.10 -5.43 52.48
C GLN A 48 25.78 -6.14 52.16
N ALA A 49 24.65 -5.44 52.27
CA ALA A 49 23.36 -5.99 51.89
C ALA A 49 23.31 -6.24 50.37
N LEU A 50 23.86 -5.33 49.56
CA LEU A 50 23.96 -5.52 48.11
C LEU A 50 24.85 -6.71 47.76
N GLU A 51 26.04 -6.84 48.36
CA GLU A 51 26.92 -8.00 48.12
C GLU A 51 26.27 -9.33 48.53
N GLN A 52 25.55 -9.34 49.66
CA GLN A 52 24.82 -10.53 50.12
C GLN A 52 23.69 -10.89 49.16
N PHE A 53 22.98 -9.88 48.65
CA PHE A 53 21.94 -10.06 47.66
C PHE A 53 22.53 -10.62 46.36
N ASP A 54 23.60 -10.02 45.84
CA ASP A 54 24.27 -10.45 44.61
C ASP A 54 24.75 -11.90 44.73
N ALA A 55 25.40 -12.26 45.83
CA ALA A 55 25.86 -13.62 46.09
C ALA A 55 24.71 -14.63 46.25
N ALA A 56 23.56 -14.22 46.79
CA ALA A 56 22.36 -15.05 46.86
C ALA A 56 21.72 -15.24 45.47
N MET A 57 21.66 -14.18 44.67
CA MET A 57 21.14 -14.19 43.30
C MET A 57 21.99 -15.07 42.37
N GLU A 58 23.32 -14.95 42.40
CA GLU A 58 24.25 -15.78 41.61
C GLU A 58 24.17 -17.27 41.98
N ALA A 59 23.94 -17.55 43.27
CA ALA A 59 23.80 -18.92 43.77
C ALA A 59 22.39 -19.53 43.54
N GLY A 60 21.45 -18.77 42.96
CA GLY A 60 20.06 -19.21 42.77
C GLY A 60 19.28 -19.40 44.08
N ARG A 61 19.73 -18.79 45.18
CA ARG A 61 19.10 -18.84 46.52
C ARG A 61 18.19 -17.64 46.69
N PHE A 62 17.12 -17.58 45.91
CA PHE A 62 16.26 -16.42 45.83
C PHE A 62 15.49 -16.13 47.12
N GLY A 63 15.16 -17.14 47.93
CA GLY A 63 14.59 -16.91 49.26
C GLY A 63 15.47 -16.04 50.17
N GLU A 64 16.79 -16.26 50.13
CA GLU A 64 17.75 -15.42 50.86
C GLU A 64 17.81 -14.02 50.27
N ALA A 65 17.88 -13.90 48.93
CA ALA A 65 17.90 -12.63 48.23
C ALA A 65 16.67 -11.76 48.56
N VAL A 66 15.46 -12.35 48.57
CA VAL A 66 14.21 -11.67 48.94
C VAL A 66 14.24 -11.13 50.36
N SER A 67 14.81 -11.90 51.31
CA SER A 67 14.90 -11.46 52.70
C SER A 67 15.76 -10.20 52.85
N VAL A 68 16.87 -10.15 52.11
CA VAL A 68 17.79 -9.00 52.05
C VAL A 68 17.11 -7.82 51.35
N TYR A 69 16.46 -8.06 50.20
CA TYR A 69 15.69 -7.06 49.46
C TYR A 69 14.63 -6.39 50.34
N ARG A 70 13.79 -7.17 51.05
CA ARG A 70 12.74 -6.63 51.94
C ARG A 70 13.33 -5.76 53.06
N SER A 71 14.43 -6.19 53.66
CA SER A 71 15.15 -5.44 54.70
C SER A 71 15.72 -4.12 54.19
N VAL A 72 16.25 -4.09 52.97
CA VAL A 72 16.75 -2.87 52.32
C VAL A 72 15.60 -1.95 51.93
N ARG A 73 14.51 -2.49 51.36
CA ARG A 73 13.31 -1.74 50.96
C ARG A 73 12.65 -1.05 52.16
N GLU A 74 12.49 -1.75 53.28
CA GLU A 74 11.92 -1.17 54.50
C GLU A 74 12.76 0.02 55.00
N LYS A 75 14.09 -0.10 54.99
CA LYS A 75 15.00 0.98 55.37
C LYS A 75 14.97 2.15 54.39
N ALA A 76 14.89 1.87 53.10
CA ALA A 76 14.77 2.90 52.05
C ALA A 76 13.47 3.71 52.17
N LEU A 77 12.36 3.06 52.57
CA LEU A 77 11.06 3.71 52.81
C LEU A 77 11.04 4.52 54.12
N ALA A 78 11.75 4.06 55.15
CA ALA A 78 11.81 4.73 56.46
C ALA A 78 12.56 6.08 56.46
N ASP A 79 13.44 6.32 55.48
CA ASP A 79 14.21 7.58 55.40
C ASP A 79 13.39 8.79 54.90
N GLY A 80 12.11 8.63 54.52
CA GLY A 80 11.16 9.74 54.25
C GLY A 80 11.34 10.47 52.90
N ALA A 81 10.30 11.17 52.44
CA ALA A 81 10.28 11.83 51.12
C ALA A 81 11.16 13.10 51.01
N ASP A 82 11.51 13.72 52.14
CA ASP A 82 12.36 14.92 52.22
C ASP A 82 13.87 14.60 52.40
N ALA A 83 14.26 13.32 52.40
CA ALA A 83 15.66 12.91 52.44
C ALA A 83 16.27 12.81 51.03
N ASP A 84 17.55 13.21 50.97
CA ASP A 84 18.42 13.24 49.80
C ASP A 84 18.14 12.07 48.81
N PRO A 85 17.88 12.37 47.51
CA PRO A 85 17.78 11.36 46.47
C PRO A 85 18.94 10.35 46.47
N ASP A 86 20.12 10.76 46.93
CA ASP A 86 21.34 9.93 47.05
C ASP A 86 21.42 9.12 48.37
N SER A 87 20.27 8.64 48.88
CA SER A 87 20.22 7.75 50.04
C SER A 87 20.82 6.36 49.70
N PHE A 88 21.82 5.92 50.47
CA PHE A 88 22.56 4.67 50.25
C PHE A 88 21.66 3.41 50.12
N TYR A 89 20.56 3.35 50.87
CA TYR A 89 19.60 2.24 50.78
C TYR A 89 18.72 2.33 49.53
N ARG A 90 18.44 3.54 49.00
CA ARG A 90 17.75 3.71 47.71
C ARG A 90 18.63 3.28 46.55
N SER A 91 19.90 3.71 46.49
CA SER A 91 20.81 3.27 45.43
C SER A 91 21.06 1.75 45.45
N ALA A 92 21.15 1.15 46.64
CA ALA A 92 21.22 -0.31 46.78
C ALA A 92 19.93 -0.99 46.31
N LEU A 93 18.76 -0.45 46.67
CA LEU A 93 17.47 -0.96 46.22
C LEU A 93 17.35 -0.92 44.68
N ASP A 94 17.72 0.20 44.04
CA ASP A 94 17.72 0.33 42.57
C ASP A 94 18.65 -0.68 41.88
N ALA A 95 19.78 -1.03 42.51
CA ALA A 95 20.66 -2.09 42.01
C ALA A 95 20.02 -3.48 42.14
N MET A 96 19.43 -3.77 43.31
CA MET A 96 18.71 -5.02 43.56
C MET A 96 17.52 -5.20 42.60
N GLU A 97 16.76 -4.14 42.32
CA GLU A 97 15.61 -4.19 41.40
C GLU A 97 16.04 -4.41 39.95
N ARG A 98 17.16 -3.83 39.51
CA ARG A 98 17.73 -4.11 38.19
C ARG A 98 18.13 -5.58 38.03
N GLN A 99 18.80 -6.17 39.02
CA GLN A 99 19.21 -7.58 38.95
C GLN A 99 18.01 -8.53 39.09
N SER A 100 17.07 -8.22 39.99
CA SER A 100 15.78 -8.91 40.10
C SER A 100 15.00 -8.89 38.79
N GLY A 101 15.06 -7.75 38.09
CA GLY A 101 14.45 -7.57 36.78
C GLY A 101 14.95 -8.56 35.73
N ALA A 102 16.22 -8.94 35.77
CA ALA A 102 16.79 -9.94 34.85
C ALA A 102 16.23 -11.34 35.11
N VAL A 103 16.05 -11.73 36.38
CA VAL A 103 15.45 -13.02 36.73
C VAL A 103 13.96 -13.04 36.41
N LEU A 104 13.24 -11.94 36.64
CA LEU A 104 11.84 -11.81 36.21
C LEU A 104 11.70 -11.99 34.69
N SER A 105 12.63 -11.46 33.88
CA SER A 105 12.63 -11.72 32.43
C SER A 105 12.84 -13.20 32.08
N GLN A 106 13.62 -13.94 32.87
CA GLN A 106 13.77 -15.39 32.68
C GLN A 106 12.50 -16.15 33.06
N ILE A 107 11.82 -15.74 34.13
CA ILE A 107 10.52 -16.26 34.55
C ILE A 107 9.49 -16.02 33.44
N GLU A 108 9.40 -14.81 32.91
CA GLU A 108 8.53 -14.47 31.77
C GLU A 108 8.81 -15.37 30.56
N HIS A 109 10.09 -15.57 30.21
CA HIS A 109 10.48 -16.44 29.10
C HIS A 109 10.11 -17.92 29.34
N LYS A 110 10.15 -18.40 30.59
CA LYS A 110 9.69 -19.75 30.94
C LYS A 110 8.18 -19.89 30.77
N LEU A 111 7.42 -18.92 31.29
CA LEU A 111 5.96 -18.88 31.13
C LEU A 111 5.59 -18.87 29.64
N ASP A 112 6.30 -18.08 28.84
CA ASP A 112 6.11 -17.99 27.39
C ASP A 112 6.26 -19.33 26.65
N ARG A 113 7.11 -20.21 27.17
CA ARG A 113 7.43 -21.53 26.59
C ARG A 113 6.68 -22.69 27.24
N GLY A 114 5.77 -22.43 28.17
CA GLY A 114 5.06 -23.48 28.91
C GLY A 114 6.01 -24.30 29.79
N ILE A 115 7.00 -23.65 30.40
CA ILE A 115 7.95 -24.28 31.31
C ILE A 115 7.54 -23.97 32.76
N ALA A 116 7.59 -24.99 33.63
CA ALA A 116 7.31 -24.82 35.04
C ALA A 116 8.43 -24.03 35.76
N LEU A 117 8.02 -23.11 36.63
CA LEU A 117 8.88 -22.32 37.49
C LEU A 117 9.37 -23.17 38.66
N SER A 118 10.60 -22.91 39.09
CA SER A 118 11.17 -23.55 40.29
C SER A 118 10.59 -22.95 41.57
N SER A 119 10.73 -23.66 42.69
CA SER A 119 10.30 -23.15 44.00
C SER A 119 11.03 -21.85 44.39
N GLU A 120 12.30 -21.71 43.99
CA GLU A 120 13.08 -20.49 44.23
C GLU A 120 12.54 -19.34 43.37
N GLU A 121 12.22 -19.59 42.10
CA GLU A 121 11.66 -18.58 41.20
C GLU A 121 10.29 -18.06 41.67
N ILE A 122 9.44 -18.97 42.16
CA ILE A 122 8.16 -18.63 42.81
C ILE A 122 8.42 -17.76 44.05
N THR A 123 9.38 -18.16 44.88
CA THR A 123 9.76 -17.40 46.09
C THR A 123 10.23 -15.99 45.76
N LEU A 124 11.04 -15.84 44.70
CA LEU A 124 11.47 -14.53 44.20
C LEU A 124 10.27 -13.70 43.74
N ALA A 125 9.40 -14.28 42.91
CA ALA A 125 8.25 -13.61 42.33
C ALA A 125 7.26 -13.13 43.41
N GLU A 126 6.99 -13.91 44.45
CA GLU A 126 6.17 -13.44 45.59
C GLU A 126 6.91 -12.41 46.45
N GLY A 127 8.23 -12.57 46.57
CA GLY A 127 9.11 -11.74 47.36
C GLY A 127 9.16 -10.26 46.96
N LEU A 128 9.09 -10.02 45.65
CA LEU A 128 9.19 -8.70 45.01
C LEU A 128 7.85 -7.93 44.95
N GLU A 129 6.75 -8.53 45.41
CA GLU A 129 5.44 -7.90 45.57
C GLU A 129 4.91 -7.17 44.31
N GLU A 130 4.80 -5.84 44.33
CA GLU A 130 4.19 -5.04 43.26
C GLU A 130 5.02 -5.05 41.96
N LEU A 131 6.35 -5.07 42.10
CA LEU A 131 7.29 -5.07 40.97
C LEU A 131 7.11 -6.32 40.09
N SER A 132 7.00 -7.49 40.70
CA SER A 132 6.76 -8.75 40.00
C SER A 132 5.29 -8.88 39.59
N ALA A 133 4.33 -8.41 40.39
CA ALA A 133 2.92 -8.54 40.07
C ALA A 133 2.54 -7.85 38.74
N SER A 134 2.93 -6.57 38.57
CA SER A 134 2.67 -5.82 37.34
C SER A 134 3.24 -6.51 36.10
N ARG A 135 4.50 -6.97 36.20
CA ARG A 135 5.22 -7.64 35.10
C ARG A 135 4.58 -8.98 34.73
N LEU A 136 4.29 -9.82 35.70
CA LEU A 136 3.72 -11.16 35.46
C LEU A 136 2.28 -11.09 34.94
N ILE A 137 1.47 -10.14 35.42
CA ILE A 137 0.13 -9.90 34.85
C ILE A 137 0.24 -9.43 33.39
N THR A 138 1.19 -8.54 33.09
CA THR A 138 1.45 -8.08 31.71
C THR A 138 1.91 -9.23 30.81
N ALA A 139 2.77 -10.12 31.32
CA ALA A 139 3.19 -11.32 30.61
C ALA A 139 2.01 -12.27 30.33
N LEU A 140 1.10 -12.44 31.29
CA LEU A 140 -0.11 -13.24 31.09
C LEU A 140 -1.06 -12.63 30.05
N ARG A 141 -1.22 -11.30 30.02
CA ARG A 141 -1.96 -10.61 28.95
C ARG A 141 -1.34 -10.87 27.58
N ALA A 142 -0.02 -10.75 27.47
CA ALA A 142 0.70 -11.04 26.23
C ALA A 142 0.49 -12.50 25.77
N LEU A 143 0.57 -13.47 26.68
CA LEU A 143 0.22 -14.86 26.41
C LEU A 143 -1.23 -15.01 25.95
N GLY A 144 -2.17 -14.32 26.58
CA GLY A 144 -3.57 -14.26 26.17
C GLY A 144 -3.73 -13.80 24.72
N ARG A 145 -3.07 -12.72 24.31
CA ARG A 145 -3.08 -12.27 22.90
C ARG A 145 -2.51 -13.32 21.96
N ARG A 146 -1.35 -13.88 22.27
CA ARG A 146 -0.71 -14.91 21.43
C ARG A 146 -1.60 -16.14 21.29
N PHE A 147 -2.32 -16.50 22.35
CA PHE A 147 -3.32 -17.57 22.32
C PHE A 147 -4.50 -17.21 21.41
N LEU A 148 -5.04 -15.99 21.53
CA LEU A 148 -6.11 -15.46 20.67
C LEU A 148 -5.72 -15.51 19.19
N LEU A 149 -4.46 -15.18 18.88
CA LEU A 149 -3.90 -15.17 17.53
C LEU A 149 -3.42 -16.54 17.03
N MET A 150 -3.67 -17.62 17.79
CA MET A 150 -3.25 -18.98 17.47
C MET A 150 -1.73 -19.21 17.39
N GLU A 151 -0.93 -18.38 18.05
CA GLU A 151 0.53 -18.53 18.11
C GLU A 151 1.00 -19.51 19.18
N ILE A 152 0.17 -19.75 20.20
CA ILE A 152 0.44 -20.72 21.27
C ILE A 152 -0.77 -21.62 21.51
N GLU A 153 -0.48 -22.79 22.08
CA GLU A 153 -1.48 -23.77 22.48
C GLU A 153 -2.12 -23.43 23.83
N ARG A 154 -3.36 -23.90 24.03
CA ARG A 154 -4.12 -23.69 25.27
C ARG A 154 -3.36 -24.16 26.51
N GLY A 155 -2.65 -25.29 26.41
CA GLY A 155 -1.88 -25.85 27.51
C GLY A 155 -0.76 -24.92 28.02
N THR A 156 -0.16 -24.12 27.14
CA THR A 156 0.86 -23.13 27.54
C THR A 156 0.24 -22.03 28.39
N LEU A 157 -0.92 -21.51 27.97
CA LEU A 157 -1.64 -20.46 28.69
C LEU A 157 -2.16 -20.96 30.05
N ASP A 158 -2.76 -22.16 30.09
CA ASP A 158 -3.26 -22.76 31.34
C ASP A 158 -2.12 -23.04 32.34
N LEU A 159 -0.97 -23.51 31.85
CA LEU A 159 0.20 -23.73 32.70
C LEU A 159 0.76 -22.42 33.25
N ALA A 160 0.84 -21.36 32.44
CA ALA A 160 1.25 -20.05 32.93
C ALA A 160 0.25 -19.51 33.97
N PHE A 161 -1.04 -19.57 33.67
CA PHE A 161 -2.12 -19.13 34.57
C PHE A 161 -2.09 -19.86 35.91
N SER A 162 -2.03 -21.19 35.92
CA SER A 162 -2.04 -21.99 37.15
C SER A 162 -0.84 -21.70 38.05
N GLN A 163 0.31 -21.35 37.48
CA GLN A 163 1.47 -20.94 38.27
C GLN A 163 1.29 -19.55 38.87
N LEU A 164 0.68 -18.62 38.13
CA LEU A 164 0.47 -17.24 38.56
C LEU A 164 -0.70 -17.07 39.53
N GLU A 165 -1.80 -17.81 39.38
CA GLU A 165 -2.97 -17.74 40.26
C GLU A 165 -2.64 -18.15 41.72
N ASN A 166 -1.61 -18.99 41.88
CA ASN A 166 -1.15 -19.41 43.19
C ASN A 166 -0.35 -18.33 43.92
N LEU A 167 0.27 -17.37 43.22
CA LEU A 167 1.09 -16.31 43.80
C LEU A 167 0.23 -15.28 44.53
N ALA A 168 0.51 -15.03 45.81
CA ALA A 168 -0.33 -14.15 46.64
C ALA A 168 -0.44 -12.70 46.11
N ASN A 169 0.64 -12.17 45.53
CA ASN A 169 0.71 -10.83 44.95
C ASN A 169 0.08 -10.71 43.54
N VAL A 170 -0.19 -11.83 42.86
CA VAL A 170 -0.75 -11.85 41.49
C VAL A 170 -2.20 -12.31 41.46
N ARG A 171 -2.60 -13.22 42.37
CA ARG A 171 -3.90 -13.91 42.38
C ARG A 171 -5.10 -13.00 42.14
N GLN A 172 -5.13 -11.83 42.80
CA GLN A 172 -6.25 -10.90 42.65
C GLN A 172 -6.34 -10.32 41.23
N GLY A 173 -5.21 -10.05 40.60
CA GLY A 173 -5.14 -9.47 39.25
C GLY A 173 -5.42 -10.44 38.11
N VAL A 174 -5.41 -11.75 38.39
CA VAL A 174 -5.67 -12.82 37.40
C VAL A 174 -6.93 -13.63 37.72
N SER A 175 -7.65 -13.30 38.78
CA SER A 175 -8.85 -14.04 39.19
C SER A 175 -9.92 -14.03 38.11
N GLY A 176 -10.51 -15.20 37.82
CA GLY A 176 -11.61 -15.34 36.84
C GLY A 176 -11.19 -15.46 35.38
N LEU A 177 -9.88 -15.39 35.07
CA LEU A 177 -9.40 -15.45 33.68
C LEU A 177 -9.58 -16.82 32.99
N SER A 178 -9.67 -17.91 33.76
CA SER A 178 -9.86 -19.25 33.20
C SER A 178 -11.13 -19.37 32.34
N ASP A 179 -12.23 -18.76 32.79
CA ASP A 179 -13.49 -18.72 32.04
C ASP A 179 -13.38 -17.81 30.81
N GLU A 180 -12.61 -16.72 30.91
CA GLU A 180 -12.35 -15.83 29.77
C GLU A 180 -11.54 -16.53 28.68
N PHE A 181 -10.55 -17.35 29.03
CA PHE A 181 -9.80 -18.12 28.04
C PHE A 181 -10.69 -19.09 27.24
N ASN A 182 -11.76 -19.62 27.85
CA ASN A 182 -12.73 -20.47 27.14
C ASN A 182 -13.53 -19.66 26.10
N ARG A 183 -13.84 -18.40 26.40
CA ARG A 183 -14.49 -17.49 25.45
C ARG A 183 -13.54 -17.15 24.30
N MET A 184 -12.27 -16.88 24.61
CA MET A 184 -11.24 -16.60 23.61
C MET A 184 -11.09 -17.76 22.62
N GLU A 185 -11.15 -19.02 23.08
CA GLU A 185 -11.02 -20.20 22.22
C GLU A 185 -11.98 -20.18 21.01
N ALA A 186 -13.22 -19.74 21.21
CA ALA A 186 -14.22 -19.66 20.15
C ALA A 186 -13.93 -18.57 19.10
N LEU A 187 -13.15 -17.55 19.47
CA LEU A 187 -12.86 -16.37 18.64
C LEU A 187 -11.55 -16.51 17.85
N ARG A 188 -10.69 -17.45 18.26
CA ARG A 188 -9.33 -17.64 17.71
C ARG A 188 -9.27 -17.69 16.18
N PRO A 189 -10.11 -18.47 15.47
CA PRO A 189 -10.01 -18.54 14.02
C PRO A 189 -10.27 -17.19 13.34
N GLN A 190 -11.25 -16.44 13.84
CA GLN A 190 -11.63 -15.12 13.29
C GLN A 190 -10.58 -14.07 13.63
N ALA A 191 -10.05 -14.07 14.86
CA ALA A 191 -8.99 -13.17 15.29
C ALA A 191 -7.67 -13.42 14.53
N ALA A 192 -7.29 -14.68 14.33
CA ALA A 192 -6.12 -15.05 13.55
C ALA A 192 -6.26 -14.63 12.08
N GLN A 193 -7.46 -14.80 11.48
CA GLN A 193 -7.73 -14.33 10.12
C GLN A 193 -7.64 -12.79 10.03
N ALA A 194 -8.22 -12.06 10.98
CA ALA A 194 -8.15 -10.60 11.02
C ALA A 194 -6.71 -10.09 11.14
N ALA A 195 -5.86 -10.76 11.92
CA ALA A 195 -4.44 -10.45 12.01
C ALA A 195 -3.68 -10.80 10.72
N ALA A 196 -4.02 -11.91 10.06
CA ALA A 196 -3.45 -12.29 8.77
C ALA A 196 -3.84 -11.30 7.66
N ASP A 197 -5.07 -10.77 7.68
CA ASP A 197 -5.52 -9.72 6.76
C ASP A 197 -4.72 -8.44 6.96
N LEU A 198 -4.46 -8.03 8.21
CA LEU A 198 -3.61 -6.87 8.50
C LEU A 198 -2.18 -7.08 7.97
N ALA A 199 -1.58 -8.24 8.23
CA ALA A 199 -0.24 -8.58 7.77
C ALA A 199 -0.14 -8.63 6.23
N ALA A 200 -1.25 -8.95 5.55
CA ALA A 200 -1.35 -8.95 4.09
C ALA A 200 -1.76 -7.61 3.48
N GLY A 201 -1.90 -6.54 4.27
CA GLY A 201 -2.32 -5.21 3.81
C GLY A 201 -3.81 -5.08 3.48
N ARG A 202 -4.64 -6.08 3.83
CA ARG A 202 -6.10 -6.04 3.69
C ARG A 202 -6.72 -5.28 4.87
N TYR A 203 -6.43 -3.99 4.96
CA TYR A 203 -6.72 -3.16 6.13
C TYR A 203 -8.21 -3.07 6.48
N TRP A 204 -9.07 -2.81 5.50
CA TRP A 204 -10.52 -2.71 5.73
C TRP A 204 -11.12 -4.03 6.19
N ALA A 205 -10.76 -5.16 5.55
CA ALA A 205 -11.20 -6.48 5.96
C ALA A 205 -10.77 -6.81 7.41
N SER A 206 -9.52 -6.49 7.77
CA SER A 206 -9.02 -6.64 9.14
C SER A 206 -9.80 -5.77 10.12
N TRP A 207 -9.97 -4.48 9.83
CA TRP A 207 -10.69 -3.54 10.68
C TRP A 207 -12.13 -3.98 10.93
N GLU A 208 -12.87 -4.33 9.88
CA GLU A 208 -14.23 -4.83 9.97
C GLU A 208 -14.32 -6.12 10.80
N ALA A 209 -13.39 -7.06 10.60
CA ALA A 209 -13.34 -8.29 11.38
C ALA A 209 -13.11 -8.01 12.88
N TRP A 210 -12.24 -7.07 13.24
CA TRP A 210 -12.06 -6.65 14.63
C TRP A 210 -13.31 -5.97 15.21
N GLN A 211 -13.98 -5.10 14.46
CA GLN A 211 -15.24 -4.48 14.90
C GLN A 211 -16.34 -5.52 15.10
N GLN A 212 -16.44 -6.53 14.21
CA GLN A 212 -17.39 -7.63 14.35
C GLN A 212 -17.11 -8.47 15.61
N LEU A 213 -15.84 -8.77 15.90
CA LEU A 213 -15.44 -9.47 17.12
C LEU A 213 -15.80 -8.67 18.38
N LEU A 214 -15.56 -7.35 18.38
CA LEU A 214 -15.87 -6.46 19.51
C LEU A 214 -17.38 -6.23 19.74
N ALA A 215 -18.17 -6.36 18.68
CA ALA A 215 -19.63 -6.25 18.72
C ALA A 215 -20.32 -7.47 19.33
N GLN A 216 -19.60 -8.58 19.54
CA GLN A 216 -20.15 -9.74 20.24
C GLN A 216 -20.45 -9.39 21.70
N GLY A 217 -21.54 -9.94 22.23
CA GLY A 217 -22.06 -9.58 23.55
C GLY A 217 -21.15 -10.03 24.71
N ASP A 218 -21.13 -11.33 24.99
CA ASP A 218 -20.52 -11.90 26.20
C ASP A 218 -19.01 -12.20 26.04
N LEU A 219 -18.21 -11.15 25.78
CA LEU A 219 -16.76 -11.30 25.63
C LEU A 219 -16.03 -11.53 26.96
N GLY A 220 -16.47 -10.90 28.05
CA GLY A 220 -15.66 -10.79 29.28
C GLY A 220 -14.71 -9.58 29.22
N GLY A 221 -14.10 -9.23 30.35
CA GLY A 221 -13.28 -8.02 30.46
C GLY A 221 -11.91 -8.19 29.80
N PHE A 222 -11.22 -9.28 30.12
CA PHE A 222 -9.90 -9.60 29.60
C PHE A 222 -9.92 -9.88 28.10
N THR A 223 -10.89 -10.65 27.62
CA THR A 223 -11.04 -10.96 26.18
C THR A 223 -11.32 -9.70 25.38
N ARG A 224 -12.20 -8.82 25.89
CA ARG A 224 -12.49 -7.53 25.27
C ARG A 224 -11.26 -6.63 25.25
N GLU A 225 -10.47 -6.60 26.33
CA GLU A 225 -9.19 -5.87 26.38
C GLU A 225 -8.22 -6.36 25.28
N GLN A 226 -8.06 -7.67 25.11
CA GLN A 226 -7.17 -8.23 24.07
C GLN A 226 -7.63 -7.88 22.65
N LEU A 227 -8.93 -7.93 22.39
CA LEU A 227 -9.50 -7.55 21.09
C LEU A 227 -9.37 -6.05 20.81
N LEU A 228 -9.58 -5.19 21.82
CA LEU A 228 -9.40 -3.74 21.68
C LEU A 228 -7.97 -3.40 21.32
N GLU A 229 -6.98 -4.02 21.96
CA GLU A 229 -5.56 -3.80 21.65
C GLU A 229 -5.24 -4.17 20.19
N GLN A 230 -5.80 -5.26 19.66
CA GLN A 230 -5.62 -5.64 18.25
C GLN A 230 -6.33 -4.66 17.30
N ALA A 231 -7.54 -4.22 17.64
CA ALA A 231 -8.27 -3.23 16.85
C ALA A 231 -7.53 -1.89 16.80
N GLU A 232 -6.99 -1.41 17.93
CA GLU A 232 -6.18 -0.19 17.99
C GLU A 232 -4.89 -0.31 17.18
N ASN A 233 -4.24 -1.47 17.21
CA ASN A 233 -3.06 -1.72 16.38
C ASN A 233 -3.41 -1.68 14.89
N CYS A 234 -4.51 -2.34 14.48
CA CYS A 234 -5.02 -2.28 13.12
C CYS A 234 -5.32 -0.84 12.69
N GLN A 235 -6.03 -0.07 13.52
CA GLN A 235 -6.33 1.34 13.30
C GLN A 235 -5.05 2.18 13.09
N LYS A 236 -4.02 1.97 13.90
CA LYS A 236 -2.73 2.69 13.74
C LYS A 236 -2.01 2.32 12.44
N MET A 237 -2.02 1.04 12.09
CA MET A 237 -1.29 0.52 10.92
C MET A 237 -1.98 0.85 9.58
N MET A 238 -3.31 1.01 9.56
CA MET A 238 -4.04 1.24 8.32
C MET A 238 -3.99 2.69 7.82
N TYR A 239 -3.80 3.68 8.70
CA TYR A 239 -3.96 5.10 8.34
C TYR A 239 -3.02 5.54 7.22
N ALA A 240 -1.71 5.38 7.42
CA ALA A 240 -0.71 5.90 6.47
C ALA A 240 -0.79 5.22 5.08
N PRO A 241 -0.85 3.87 4.97
CA PRO A 241 -0.97 3.21 3.67
C PRO A 241 -2.25 3.56 2.91
N LEU A 242 -3.38 3.71 3.61
CA LEU A 242 -4.64 4.10 2.97
C LEU A 242 -4.63 5.58 2.54
N MET A 243 -4.04 6.46 3.34
CA MET A 243 -3.84 7.86 2.93
C MET A 243 -2.87 7.98 1.74
N ASP A 244 -1.82 7.16 1.68
CA ASP A 244 -0.92 7.11 0.53
C ASP A 244 -1.68 6.64 -0.72
N HIS A 245 -2.55 5.63 -0.61
CA HIS A 245 -3.41 5.18 -1.70
C HIS A 245 -4.37 6.29 -2.17
N VAL A 246 -5.01 7.01 -1.24
CA VAL A 246 -5.86 8.17 -1.56
C VAL A 246 -5.08 9.23 -2.33
N ARG A 247 -3.83 9.53 -1.94
CA ARG A 247 -3.00 10.49 -2.69
C ARG A 247 -2.73 10.00 -4.11
N THR A 248 -2.39 8.72 -4.30
CA THR A 248 -2.23 8.13 -5.63
C THR A 248 -3.51 8.24 -6.47
N LEU A 249 -4.68 7.98 -5.87
CA LEU A 249 -5.96 8.16 -6.55
C LEU A 249 -6.16 9.62 -6.98
N MET A 250 -5.91 10.58 -6.11
CA MET A 250 -6.06 12.01 -6.40
C MET A 250 -5.07 12.50 -7.46
N ASP A 251 -3.81 12.06 -7.41
CA ASP A 251 -2.78 12.38 -8.42
C ASP A 251 -3.15 11.81 -9.80
N GLY A 252 -3.84 10.68 -9.83
CA GLY A 252 -4.44 10.07 -11.03
C GLY A 252 -5.75 10.70 -11.50
N GLY A 253 -6.28 11.69 -10.78
CA GLY A 253 -7.59 12.29 -11.07
C GLY A 253 -8.81 11.42 -10.68
N ARG A 254 -8.60 10.36 -9.89
CA ARG A 254 -9.63 9.41 -9.40
C ARG A 254 -10.39 9.97 -8.20
N TYR A 255 -10.93 11.18 -8.32
CA TYR A 255 -11.50 11.93 -7.19
C TYR A 255 -12.78 11.34 -6.60
N LEU A 256 -13.60 10.61 -7.38
CA LEU A 256 -14.78 9.92 -6.85
C LEU A 256 -14.36 8.72 -5.99
N SER A 257 -13.36 7.97 -6.44
CA SER A 257 -12.80 6.85 -5.68
C SER A 257 -12.09 7.35 -4.42
N ALA A 258 -11.27 8.39 -4.53
CA ALA A 258 -10.62 9.03 -3.39
C ALA A 258 -11.62 9.57 -2.37
N GLU A 259 -12.69 10.25 -2.81
CA GLU A 259 -13.73 10.75 -1.90
C GLU A 259 -14.45 9.61 -1.16
N HIS A 260 -14.73 8.49 -1.83
CA HIS A 260 -15.33 7.32 -1.19
C HIS A 260 -14.43 6.77 -0.08
N GLU A 261 -13.14 6.57 -0.37
CA GLU A 261 -12.18 6.09 0.62
C GLU A 261 -11.98 7.07 1.78
N LEU A 262 -11.89 8.36 1.48
CA LEU A 262 -11.76 9.42 2.49
C LEU A 262 -12.97 9.46 3.43
N LYS A 263 -14.18 9.26 2.92
CA LYS A 263 -15.40 9.17 3.77
C LYS A 263 -15.33 7.97 4.71
N SER A 264 -14.86 6.82 4.22
CA SER A 264 -14.64 5.63 5.05
C SER A 264 -13.55 5.87 6.11
N LEU A 265 -12.43 6.50 5.73
CA LEU A 265 -11.37 6.88 6.66
C LEU A 265 -11.86 7.89 7.70
N GLN A 266 -12.65 8.89 7.31
CA GLN A 266 -13.19 9.89 8.24
C GLN A 266 -14.06 9.25 9.33
N ALA A 267 -14.79 8.18 9.01
CA ALA A 267 -15.58 7.44 10.00
C ALA A 267 -14.71 6.76 11.08
N VAL A 268 -13.49 6.36 10.72
CA VAL A 268 -12.53 5.72 11.64
C VAL A 268 -11.62 6.75 12.33
N PHE A 269 -11.33 7.86 11.66
CA PHE A 269 -10.37 8.89 12.07
C PHE A 269 -10.99 10.31 12.03
N PRO A 270 -12.03 10.59 12.84
CA PRO A 270 -12.80 11.83 12.73
C PRO A 270 -11.99 13.11 13.02
N ASP A 271 -10.94 12.99 13.83
CA ASP A 271 -10.12 14.13 14.27
C ASP A 271 -8.91 14.42 13.34
N GLN A 272 -8.74 13.65 12.26
CA GLN A 272 -7.62 13.84 11.34
C GLN A 272 -7.91 14.94 10.32
N SER A 273 -7.32 16.12 10.55
CA SER A 273 -7.46 17.30 9.67
C SER A 273 -7.02 17.07 8.22
N GLU A 274 -6.09 16.13 8.00
CA GLU A 274 -5.62 15.77 6.65
C GLU A 274 -6.73 15.17 5.79
N ILE A 275 -7.57 14.30 6.35
CA ILE A 275 -8.71 13.70 5.64
C ILE A 275 -9.70 14.78 5.21
N ALA A 276 -10.02 15.73 6.11
CA ALA A 276 -10.93 16.83 5.80
C ALA A 276 -10.38 17.70 4.67
N ARG A 277 -9.08 18.03 4.70
CA ARG A 277 -8.42 18.79 3.62
C ARG A 277 -8.44 18.04 2.29
N ALA A 278 -8.22 16.73 2.28
CA ALA A 278 -8.25 15.93 1.07
C ALA A 278 -9.68 15.87 0.48
N LEU A 279 -10.72 15.76 1.33
CA LEU A 279 -12.12 15.86 0.89
C LEU A 279 -12.43 17.21 0.24
N GLU A 280 -11.94 18.31 0.81
CA GLU A 280 -12.06 19.65 0.22
C GLU A 280 -11.36 19.75 -1.15
N GLN A 281 -10.24 19.06 -1.34
CA GLN A 281 -9.53 19.00 -2.62
C GLN A 281 -10.27 18.17 -3.68
N CYS A 282 -10.97 17.10 -3.28
CA CYS A 282 -11.79 16.30 -4.20
C CYS A 282 -13.06 17.04 -4.64
N ALA A 283 -13.63 17.89 -3.77
CA ALA A 283 -14.95 18.48 -3.97
C ALA A 283 -15.19 19.17 -5.35
N PRO A 284 -14.24 19.92 -5.94
CA PRO A 284 -14.45 20.55 -7.26
C PRO A 284 -14.60 19.56 -8.42
N TYR A 285 -14.12 18.32 -8.25
CA TYR A 285 -14.08 17.28 -9.29
C TYR A 285 -15.16 16.20 -9.10
N VAL A 286 -15.81 16.18 -7.93
CA VAL A 286 -16.88 15.24 -7.60
C VAL A 286 -18.23 15.85 -7.99
N PRO A 287 -18.99 15.22 -8.90
CA PRO A 287 -20.34 15.67 -9.20
C PRO A 287 -21.27 15.60 -7.99
N ASP A 288 -22.04 16.66 -7.74
CA ASP A 288 -23.03 16.72 -6.64
C ASP A 288 -24.03 15.55 -6.64
N LYS A 289 -24.34 15.04 -7.84
CA LYS A 289 -25.28 13.94 -8.03
C LYS A 289 -24.90 13.11 -9.25
N LEU A 290 -24.93 11.80 -9.07
CA LEU A 290 -24.89 10.82 -10.14
C LEU A 290 -26.27 10.16 -10.31
N GLU A 291 -26.71 10.03 -11.55
CA GLU A 291 -27.99 9.44 -11.92
C GLU A 291 -27.77 8.11 -12.65
N ALA A 292 -28.68 7.15 -12.44
CA ALA A 292 -28.64 5.90 -13.16
C ALA A 292 -28.84 6.15 -14.66
N TYR A 293 -27.87 5.72 -15.47
CA TYR A 293 -27.91 5.85 -16.92
C TYR A 293 -28.66 4.65 -17.53
N GLN A 294 -29.57 4.93 -18.47
CA GLN A 294 -30.43 3.93 -19.12
C GLN A 294 -30.25 3.87 -20.64
N GLY A 295 -29.35 4.69 -21.19
CA GLY A 295 -29.09 4.74 -22.63
C GLY A 295 -28.05 3.71 -23.08
N PRO A 296 -27.68 3.73 -24.37
CA PRO A 296 -26.59 2.91 -24.89
C PRO A 296 -25.24 3.39 -24.35
N ILE A 297 -24.31 2.45 -24.17
CA ILE A 297 -22.89 2.73 -23.90
C ILE A 297 -22.15 2.62 -25.22
N GLU A 298 -21.50 3.69 -25.63
CA GLU A 298 -20.77 3.70 -26.89
C GLU A 298 -19.32 3.29 -26.69
N PHE A 299 -18.78 2.56 -27.66
CA PHE A 299 -17.37 2.20 -27.71
C PHE A 299 -16.81 2.69 -29.04
N ILE A 300 -15.66 3.37 -29.01
CA ILE A 300 -14.91 3.74 -30.21
C ILE A 300 -13.52 3.14 -30.17
N THR A 301 -12.93 2.90 -31.34
CA THR A 301 -11.58 2.35 -31.42
C THR A 301 -10.74 3.10 -32.45
N VAL A 302 -9.49 3.37 -32.07
CA VAL A 302 -8.51 4.11 -32.85
C VAL A 302 -7.20 3.32 -32.85
N LYS A 303 -6.47 3.34 -33.98
CA LYS A 303 -5.14 2.73 -34.15
C LYS A 303 -4.04 3.77 -33.84
N PRO A 304 -2.76 3.39 -33.68
CA PRO A 304 -1.67 4.34 -33.51
C PRO A 304 -1.77 5.54 -34.48
N LEU A 305 -1.53 6.75 -33.97
CA LEU A 305 -1.78 7.98 -34.72
C LEU A 305 -0.64 8.34 -35.67
N ILE A 306 -0.98 8.96 -36.80
CA ILE A 306 -0.03 9.58 -37.72
C ILE A 306 0.39 10.93 -37.13
N ASN A 307 1.66 11.06 -36.73
CA ASN A 307 2.24 12.32 -36.24
C ASN A 307 3.05 13.05 -37.32
N ASN A 308 3.41 12.36 -38.41
CA ASN A 308 4.10 12.93 -39.56
C ASN A 308 3.29 12.67 -40.85
N PRO A 309 2.27 13.52 -41.15
CA PRO A 309 1.48 13.40 -42.36
C PRO A 309 2.29 13.51 -43.65
N ALA A 310 3.38 14.29 -43.65
CA ALA A 310 4.23 14.45 -44.83
C ALA A 310 4.91 13.13 -45.23
N LYS A 311 5.31 12.32 -44.25
CA LYS A 311 5.82 10.97 -44.48
C LYS A 311 4.69 10.00 -44.80
N ALA A 312 3.59 10.02 -44.04
CA ALA A 312 2.49 9.08 -44.23
C ALA A 312 1.79 9.18 -45.60
N PHE A 313 1.84 10.34 -46.25
CA PHE A 313 1.16 10.62 -47.53
C PHE A 313 2.14 10.98 -48.65
N ASP A 314 3.38 10.49 -48.58
CA ASP A 314 4.44 10.74 -49.58
C ASP A 314 4.23 10.01 -50.92
N GLY A 315 3.19 9.17 -51.02
CA GLY A 315 2.83 8.40 -52.20
C GLY A 315 3.52 7.05 -52.32
N ASP A 316 4.16 6.58 -51.23
CA ASP A 316 4.74 5.25 -51.15
C ASP A 316 3.67 4.11 -51.13
N ALA A 317 4.15 2.87 -50.99
CA ALA A 317 3.28 1.69 -50.98
C ALA A 317 2.38 1.59 -49.73
N TYR A 318 2.65 2.36 -48.68
CA TYR A 318 1.91 2.35 -47.41
C TYR A 318 0.90 3.48 -47.30
N ALA A 319 1.06 4.57 -48.05
CA ALA A 319 0.24 5.77 -47.97
C ALA A 319 -1.28 5.51 -48.02
N ALA A 320 -1.74 4.67 -48.96
CA ALA A 320 -3.17 4.34 -49.07
C ALA A 320 -3.71 3.60 -47.82
N ALA A 321 -2.95 2.64 -47.30
CA ALA A 321 -3.32 1.90 -46.11
C ALA A 321 -3.31 2.80 -44.86
N ALA A 322 -2.33 3.71 -44.75
CA ALA A 322 -2.27 4.71 -43.69
C ALA A 322 -3.48 5.64 -43.72
N GLN A 323 -3.80 6.18 -44.90
CA GLN A 323 -4.92 7.08 -45.11
C GLN A 323 -6.28 6.45 -44.76
N ASP A 324 -6.46 5.15 -45.00
CA ASP A 324 -7.72 4.46 -44.69
C ASP A 324 -7.80 4.00 -43.23
N SER A 325 -6.70 3.55 -42.65
CA SER A 325 -6.74 2.79 -41.38
C SER A 325 -6.40 3.59 -40.12
N MET A 326 -5.87 4.81 -40.25
CA MET A 326 -5.41 5.61 -39.12
C MET A 326 -6.00 7.02 -39.13
N LEU A 327 -5.82 7.74 -38.02
CA LEU A 327 -6.09 9.17 -37.86
C LEU A 327 -4.77 9.91 -37.71
N THR A 328 -4.73 11.19 -38.06
CA THR A 328 -3.65 12.08 -37.63
C THR A 328 -3.82 12.51 -36.17
N THR A 329 -2.75 13.04 -35.57
CA THR A 329 -2.82 13.68 -34.24
C THR A 329 -3.79 14.86 -34.19
N SER A 330 -3.93 15.59 -35.31
CA SER A 330 -4.87 16.72 -35.42
C SER A 330 -6.32 16.24 -35.53
N GLU A 331 -6.58 15.22 -36.34
CA GLU A 331 -7.91 14.60 -36.45
C GLU A 331 -8.37 14.01 -35.11
N PHE A 332 -7.47 13.32 -34.38
CA PHE A 332 -7.79 12.79 -33.06
C PHE A 332 -8.11 13.91 -32.04
N SER A 333 -7.34 15.00 -32.05
CA SER A 333 -7.60 16.16 -31.19
C SER A 333 -8.97 16.78 -31.50
N ALA A 334 -9.29 16.98 -32.78
CA ALA A 334 -10.60 17.49 -33.21
C ALA A 334 -11.75 16.52 -32.83
N MET A 335 -11.49 15.21 -32.83
CA MET A 335 -12.45 14.20 -32.39
C MET A 335 -12.76 14.36 -30.89
N LEU A 336 -11.75 14.53 -30.03
CA LEU A 336 -11.97 14.74 -28.59
C LEU A 336 -12.80 15.98 -28.31
N GLU A 337 -12.47 17.11 -28.95
CA GLU A 337 -13.25 18.36 -28.88
C GLU A 337 -14.72 18.15 -29.27
N ALA A 338 -14.95 17.42 -30.37
CA ALA A 338 -16.31 17.16 -30.84
C ALA A 338 -17.08 16.22 -29.91
N LEU A 339 -16.43 15.20 -29.34
CA LEU A 339 -17.03 14.31 -28.35
C LEU A 339 -17.41 15.08 -27.08
N TYR A 340 -16.52 15.93 -26.57
CA TYR A 340 -16.76 16.77 -25.41
C TYR A 340 -17.92 17.75 -25.64
N ALA A 341 -17.90 18.48 -26.75
CA ALA A 341 -18.96 19.43 -27.12
C ALA A 341 -20.33 18.75 -27.27
N ASN A 342 -20.35 17.48 -27.67
CA ASN A 342 -21.56 16.67 -27.80
C ASN A 342 -21.96 15.94 -26.50
N GLY A 343 -21.33 16.26 -25.36
CA GLY A 343 -21.73 15.78 -24.04
C GLY A 343 -21.32 14.33 -23.73
N PHE A 344 -20.32 13.79 -24.42
CA PHE A 344 -19.75 12.49 -24.04
C PHE A 344 -18.88 12.61 -22.79
N ILE A 345 -18.78 11.52 -22.04
CA ILE A 345 -17.90 11.35 -20.88
C ILE A 345 -17.20 10.00 -21.00
N LEU A 346 -15.89 9.97 -20.75
CA LEU A 346 -15.11 8.75 -20.69
C LEU A 346 -15.43 7.96 -19.43
N ILE A 347 -15.54 6.64 -19.58
CA ILE A 347 -15.70 5.70 -18.49
C ILE A 347 -14.70 4.55 -18.65
N ASP A 348 -14.27 3.97 -17.53
CA ASP A 348 -13.51 2.72 -17.55
C ASP A 348 -14.43 1.56 -17.96
N ALA A 349 -13.92 0.65 -18.79
CA ALA A 349 -14.70 -0.47 -19.30
C ALA A 349 -14.98 -1.56 -18.23
N ASP A 350 -14.14 -1.64 -17.20
CA ASP A 350 -14.28 -2.57 -16.08
C ASP A 350 -15.40 -2.17 -15.10
N ARG A 351 -15.78 -0.88 -15.05
CA ARG A 351 -16.95 -0.39 -14.30
C ARG A 351 -18.29 -0.94 -14.79
N LEU A 352 -18.30 -1.61 -15.95
CA LEU A 352 -19.51 -2.17 -16.51
C LEU A 352 -19.97 -3.45 -15.81
N TYR A 353 -19.10 -4.10 -15.04
CA TYR A 353 -19.42 -5.36 -14.38
C TYR A 353 -18.86 -5.50 -12.96
N ASP A 354 -19.45 -6.38 -12.17
CA ASP A 354 -19.01 -6.73 -10.81
C ASP A 354 -18.05 -7.93 -10.79
N GLU A 355 -17.59 -8.31 -9.60
CA GLU A 355 -16.71 -9.46 -9.40
C GLU A 355 -17.37 -10.78 -9.85
N GLU A 356 -18.70 -10.85 -9.77
CA GLU A 356 -19.55 -11.93 -10.29
C GLU A 356 -19.78 -11.87 -11.81
N ARG A 357 -19.12 -10.93 -12.51
CA ARG A 357 -19.18 -10.72 -13.96
C ARG A 357 -20.59 -10.37 -14.47
N GLN A 358 -21.42 -9.77 -13.63
CA GLN A 358 -22.75 -9.26 -13.97
C GLN A 358 -22.72 -7.78 -14.30
N LEU A 359 -23.64 -7.32 -15.16
CA LEU A 359 -23.73 -5.91 -15.52
C LEU A 359 -24.14 -5.05 -14.33
N GLN A 360 -23.37 -3.99 -14.07
CA GLN A 360 -23.70 -3.00 -13.08
C GLN A 360 -24.51 -1.83 -13.65
N THR A 361 -25.31 -1.20 -12.80
CA THR A 361 -26.00 0.04 -13.18
C THR A 361 -24.98 1.18 -13.24
N LEU A 362 -24.66 1.63 -14.45
CA LEU A 362 -23.81 2.79 -14.65
C LEU A 362 -24.47 4.07 -14.12
N ARG A 363 -23.71 4.87 -13.38
CA ARG A 363 -24.16 6.15 -12.82
C ARG A 363 -23.30 7.28 -13.33
N LEU A 364 -23.93 8.32 -13.88
CA LEU A 364 -23.26 9.44 -14.56
C LEU A 364 -23.79 10.79 -14.06
N PRO A 365 -23.02 11.88 -14.24
CA PRO A 365 -23.55 13.23 -14.14
C PRO A 365 -24.71 13.43 -15.11
N ALA A 366 -25.71 14.22 -14.70
CA ALA A 366 -26.89 14.47 -15.51
C ALA A 366 -26.52 15.04 -16.89
N GLY A 367 -27.12 14.47 -17.95
CA GLY A 367 -26.93 14.91 -19.34
C GLY A 367 -25.67 14.39 -20.05
N LYS A 368 -24.76 13.68 -19.36
CA LYS A 368 -23.58 13.08 -19.98
C LYS A 368 -23.92 11.72 -20.63
N LYS A 369 -23.20 11.37 -21.70
CA LYS A 369 -23.31 10.09 -22.42
C LYS A 369 -22.01 9.29 -22.30
N PRO A 370 -22.04 8.03 -21.85
CA PRO A 370 -20.82 7.27 -21.61
C PRO A 370 -20.16 6.81 -22.91
N LEU A 371 -18.84 6.88 -22.93
CA LEU A 371 -17.99 6.46 -24.03
C LEU A 371 -16.78 5.69 -23.48
N VAL A 372 -16.48 4.53 -24.07
CA VAL A 372 -15.20 3.85 -23.89
C VAL A 372 -14.35 4.08 -25.14
N LEU A 373 -13.16 4.64 -24.97
CA LEU A 373 -12.16 4.80 -26.03
C LEU A 373 -11.15 3.65 -25.96
N VAL A 374 -10.94 2.96 -27.07
CA VAL A 374 -9.98 1.85 -27.17
C VAL A 374 -8.86 2.19 -28.15
N LEU A 375 -7.61 2.16 -27.68
CA LEU A 375 -6.44 2.15 -28.55
C LEU A 375 -6.16 0.70 -28.96
N GLU A 376 -6.44 0.36 -30.21
CA GLU A 376 -6.42 -1.01 -30.71
C GLU A 376 -5.02 -1.43 -31.18
N GLY A 377 -4.55 -2.57 -30.67
CA GLY A 377 -3.28 -3.17 -31.07
C GLY A 377 -2.12 -2.19 -30.99
N LEU A 378 -2.06 -1.37 -29.92
CA LEU A 378 -1.08 -0.30 -29.81
C LEU A 378 0.34 -0.89 -29.80
N ASN A 379 1.05 -0.69 -30.91
CA ASN A 379 2.42 -1.13 -31.12
C ASN A 379 3.07 -0.38 -32.29
N TYR A 380 4.40 -0.35 -32.31
CA TYR A 380 5.18 0.39 -33.30
C TYR A 380 6.07 -0.55 -34.10
N TYR A 381 5.44 -1.27 -35.02
CA TYR A 381 6.08 -2.19 -35.95
C TYR A 381 7.08 -1.48 -36.88
N VAL A 382 7.95 -2.25 -37.54
CA VAL A 382 8.87 -1.69 -38.57
C VAL A 382 8.11 -0.87 -39.60
N THR A 383 6.95 -1.36 -40.05
CA THR A 383 6.09 -0.66 -41.03
C THR A 383 5.54 0.66 -40.52
N ARG A 384 5.38 0.83 -39.20
CA ARG A 384 4.88 2.09 -38.59
C ARG A 384 5.87 3.24 -38.77
N ARG A 385 7.15 2.94 -38.92
CA ARG A 385 8.19 3.92 -39.22
C ARG A 385 8.02 4.53 -40.62
N GLU A 386 7.50 3.74 -41.56
CA GLU A 386 7.22 4.20 -42.93
C GLU A 386 5.88 4.95 -43.02
N THR A 387 4.91 4.66 -42.15
CA THR A 387 3.59 5.32 -42.16
C THR A 387 3.48 6.60 -41.33
N GLY A 388 4.60 7.21 -40.96
CA GLY A 388 4.62 8.49 -40.23
C GLY A 388 4.02 8.41 -38.82
N ASN A 389 4.11 7.25 -38.17
CA ASN A 389 3.74 7.06 -36.77
C ASN A 389 4.96 7.23 -35.84
N SER A 390 4.69 7.27 -34.54
CA SER A 390 5.70 7.13 -33.49
C SER A 390 6.44 5.80 -33.56
N TRP A 391 7.65 5.78 -32.99
CA TRP A 391 8.52 4.61 -32.93
C TRP A 391 8.46 3.91 -31.58
N ASP A 392 8.34 4.69 -30.51
CA ASP A 392 8.32 4.19 -29.14
C ASP A 392 7.43 5.08 -28.26
N LEU A 393 6.97 4.55 -27.12
CA LEU A 393 6.60 5.38 -25.97
C LEU A 393 7.80 5.53 -25.04
N VAL A 394 7.98 6.69 -24.43
CA VAL A 394 9.02 6.97 -23.43
C VAL A 394 8.40 7.73 -22.27
N LEU A 395 9.10 7.81 -21.14
CA LEU A 395 8.81 8.85 -20.15
C LEU A 395 9.58 10.11 -20.56
N ASP A 396 8.91 11.26 -20.56
CA ASP A 396 9.56 12.56 -20.75
C ASP A 396 10.27 13.03 -19.46
N GLU A 397 10.90 14.20 -19.50
CA GLU A 397 11.61 14.77 -18.35
C GLU A 397 10.70 15.05 -17.14
N GLY A 398 9.39 15.16 -17.36
CA GLY A 398 8.38 15.32 -16.32
C GLY A 398 7.86 13.99 -15.76
N GLY A 399 8.32 12.85 -16.29
CA GLY A 399 7.82 11.52 -15.92
C GLY A 399 6.50 11.15 -16.58
N GLU A 400 6.08 11.87 -17.63
CA GLU A 400 4.84 11.60 -18.35
C GLU A 400 5.08 10.80 -19.63
N VAL A 401 4.09 10.02 -20.05
CA VAL A 401 4.23 9.10 -21.20
C VAL A 401 4.19 9.85 -22.53
N ALA A 402 5.34 10.07 -23.15
CA ALA A 402 5.44 10.75 -24.43
C ALA A 402 5.68 9.78 -25.58
N ALA A 403 5.34 10.22 -26.79
CA ALA A 403 5.70 9.51 -28.00
C ALA A 403 7.13 9.92 -28.40
N GLN A 404 7.88 8.97 -28.98
CA GLN A 404 9.21 9.23 -29.52
C GLN A 404 9.26 8.86 -31.01
N TYR A 405 9.81 9.75 -31.83
CA TYR A 405 9.91 9.59 -33.29
C TYR A 405 11.08 10.37 -33.88
N MET A 406 11.39 10.12 -35.16
CA MET A 406 12.36 10.91 -35.91
C MET A 406 11.68 12.08 -36.63
N ASP A 407 12.21 13.29 -36.45
CA ASP A 407 11.79 14.46 -37.23
C ASP A 407 12.29 14.41 -38.69
N ALA A 408 11.93 15.43 -39.47
CA ALA A 408 12.30 15.52 -40.89
C ALA A 408 13.82 15.67 -41.09
N GLU A 409 14.52 16.19 -40.09
CA GLU A 409 15.97 16.39 -40.06
C GLU A 409 16.73 15.14 -39.57
N GLY A 410 16.02 14.12 -39.09
CA GLY A 410 16.58 12.87 -38.59
C GLY A 410 17.01 12.91 -37.13
N HIS A 411 16.52 13.89 -36.35
CA HIS A 411 16.70 13.92 -34.89
C HIS A 411 15.58 13.18 -34.17
N LEU A 412 15.94 12.57 -33.04
CA LEU A 412 14.99 11.91 -32.17
C LEU A 412 14.26 12.96 -31.33
N VAL A 413 12.93 13.00 -31.46
CA VAL A 413 12.04 13.91 -30.76
C VAL A 413 11.20 13.14 -29.75
N VAL A 414 11.01 13.73 -28.57
CA VAL A 414 10.06 13.28 -27.54
C VAL A 414 8.94 14.30 -27.44
N ASP A 415 7.70 13.87 -27.66
CA ASP A 415 6.55 14.75 -27.78
C ASP A 415 5.29 14.13 -27.17
N ARG A 416 4.72 14.78 -26.15
CA ARG A 416 3.46 14.36 -25.52
C ARG A 416 2.26 14.42 -26.47
N ARG A 417 2.33 15.20 -27.55
CA ARG A 417 1.25 15.30 -28.56
C ARG A 417 1.48 14.39 -29.77
N GLY A 418 2.52 13.55 -29.75
CA GLY A 418 2.86 12.65 -30.84
C GLY A 418 2.04 11.35 -30.90
N GLU A 419 1.18 11.08 -29.92
CA GLU A 419 0.31 9.89 -29.86
C GLU A 419 -0.96 10.18 -29.05
N ALA A 420 -2.00 9.35 -29.25
CA ALA A 420 -3.32 9.47 -28.61
C ALA A 420 -3.24 9.54 -27.08
N ILE A 421 -2.27 8.85 -26.47
CA ILE A 421 -2.10 8.79 -25.02
C ILE A 421 -1.91 10.19 -24.43
N GLY A 422 -0.85 10.88 -24.83
CA GLY A 422 -0.57 12.20 -24.25
C GLY A 422 -1.52 13.28 -24.72
N ILE A 423 -2.11 13.17 -25.93
CA ILE A 423 -3.18 14.07 -26.36
C ILE A 423 -4.39 13.93 -25.43
N LEU A 424 -4.82 12.70 -25.12
CA LEU A 424 -5.95 12.47 -24.24
C LEU A 424 -5.66 12.88 -22.79
N ASP A 425 -4.46 12.60 -22.28
CA ASP A 425 -4.06 13.00 -20.93
C ASP A 425 -4.18 14.52 -20.74
N LEU A 426 -3.61 15.28 -21.68
CA LEU A 426 -3.67 16.74 -21.68
C LEU A 426 -5.12 17.24 -21.81
N PHE A 427 -5.91 16.62 -22.68
CA PHE A 427 -7.31 17.00 -22.86
C PHE A 427 -8.15 16.77 -21.60
N VAL A 428 -7.95 15.64 -20.90
CA VAL A 428 -8.65 15.37 -19.64
C VAL A 428 -8.17 16.28 -18.50
N ALA A 429 -6.89 16.66 -18.49
CA ALA A 429 -6.38 17.63 -17.52
C ALA A 429 -7.04 19.01 -17.70
N ASP A 430 -7.24 19.44 -18.94
CA ASP A 430 -7.93 20.71 -19.27
C ASP A 430 -9.46 20.61 -19.10
N HIS A 431 -10.03 19.41 -19.25
CA HIS A 431 -11.47 19.12 -19.18
C HIS A 431 -11.77 17.95 -18.22
N PRO A 432 -11.61 18.11 -16.91
CA PRO A 432 -11.80 17.01 -15.95
C PRO A 432 -13.23 16.44 -15.96
N ASP A 433 -14.23 17.23 -16.37
CA ASP A 433 -15.63 16.79 -16.51
C ASP A 433 -15.89 15.96 -17.79
N PHE A 434 -14.88 15.76 -18.64
CA PHE A 434 -14.90 14.81 -19.74
C PHE A 434 -14.58 13.37 -19.30
N ALA A 435 -14.04 13.17 -18.10
CA ALA A 435 -13.66 11.86 -17.59
C ALA A 435 -14.38 11.53 -16.28
N LEU A 436 -15.14 10.43 -16.26
CA LEU A 436 -15.73 9.97 -15.01
C LEU A 436 -14.64 9.39 -14.13
N ASP A 437 -14.41 10.00 -12.96
CA ASP A 437 -13.39 9.54 -12.01
C ASP A 437 -12.00 9.40 -12.63
N GLY A 438 -11.60 10.34 -13.50
CA GLY A 438 -10.26 10.34 -14.11
C GLY A 438 -10.07 9.34 -15.26
N ALA A 439 -11.10 8.58 -15.64
CA ALA A 439 -11.07 7.59 -16.72
C ALA A 439 -10.41 8.12 -18.00
N LYS A 440 -9.55 7.29 -18.60
CA LYS A 440 -8.89 7.57 -19.88
C LYS A 440 -9.48 6.66 -20.97
N GLY A 441 -8.65 5.77 -21.52
CA GLY A 441 -9.08 4.75 -22.46
C GLY A 441 -8.50 3.38 -22.11
N THR A 442 -8.87 2.39 -22.91
CA THR A 442 -8.31 1.05 -22.86
C THR A 442 -7.21 0.90 -23.89
N ILE A 443 -5.99 0.56 -23.46
CA ILE A 443 -4.87 0.25 -24.34
C ILE A 443 -4.88 -1.26 -24.58
N SER A 444 -5.23 -1.65 -25.80
CA SER A 444 -5.18 -3.04 -26.22
C SER A 444 -3.83 -3.37 -26.84
N LEU A 445 -3.09 -4.28 -26.20
CA LEU A 445 -1.71 -4.59 -26.58
C LEU A 445 -1.60 -5.89 -27.36
N THR A 446 -0.72 -5.87 -28.35
CA THR A 446 -0.19 -7.04 -29.06
C THR A 446 1.29 -7.17 -28.73
N GLY A 447 1.78 -8.41 -28.64
CA GLY A 447 3.18 -8.69 -28.36
C GLY A 447 4.05 -8.85 -29.60
N TYR A 448 3.46 -8.79 -30.80
CA TYR A 448 4.19 -8.96 -32.06
C TYR A 448 5.28 -7.89 -32.21
N GLU A 449 6.52 -8.27 -32.51
CA GLU A 449 7.70 -7.40 -32.61
C GLU A 449 8.11 -6.58 -31.36
N GLY A 450 7.32 -6.51 -30.29
CA GLY A 450 7.64 -5.71 -29.11
C GLY A 450 6.42 -5.23 -28.30
N VAL A 451 6.67 -4.40 -27.30
CA VAL A 451 5.67 -3.68 -26.50
C VAL A 451 6.07 -2.22 -26.41
N PHE A 452 5.17 -1.32 -26.81
CA PHE A 452 5.44 0.12 -26.93
C PHE A 452 6.70 0.46 -27.75
N GLY A 453 7.00 -0.35 -28.77
CA GLY A 453 8.14 -0.16 -29.67
C GLY A 453 9.42 -0.90 -29.23
N ARG A 454 9.52 -1.24 -27.95
CA ARG A 454 10.66 -1.94 -27.35
C ARG A 454 10.56 -3.45 -27.47
N ILE A 455 11.70 -4.08 -27.71
CA ILE A 455 11.84 -5.54 -27.72
C ILE A 455 12.05 -6.00 -26.27
N THR A 456 11.04 -6.69 -25.74
CA THR A 456 11.01 -7.19 -24.37
C THR A 456 11.28 -8.68 -24.27
N ASP A 457 11.30 -9.41 -25.39
CA ASP A 457 11.54 -10.85 -25.42
C ASP A 457 12.42 -11.27 -26.62
N ARG A 458 13.07 -12.43 -26.53
CA ARG A 458 13.89 -12.98 -27.62
C ARG A 458 13.05 -13.32 -28.84
N ASP A 459 11.86 -13.85 -28.63
CA ASP A 459 10.95 -14.14 -29.74
C ASP A 459 10.53 -12.86 -30.48
N GLN A 460 10.34 -11.75 -29.76
CA GLN A 460 10.01 -10.46 -30.35
C GLN A 460 11.18 -9.90 -31.18
N LEU A 461 12.42 -10.15 -30.76
CA LEU A 461 13.61 -9.81 -31.54
C LEU A 461 13.63 -10.56 -32.88
N ASP A 462 13.29 -11.85 -32.85
CA ASP A 462 13.22 -12.68 -34.06
C ASP A 462 12.09 -12.20 -34.99
N ASP A 463 10.91 -11.91 -34.45
CA ASP A 463 9.78 -11.33 -35.18
C ASP A 463 10.17 -9.98 -35.82
N ARG A 464 10.82 -9.09 -35.04
CA ARG A 464 11.32 -7.78 -35.52
C ARG A 464 12.37 -7.92 -36.61
N ASN A 465 13.33 -8.81 -36.45
CA ASN A 465 14.39 -9.02 -37.43
C ASN A 465 13.87 -9.62 -38.73
N LYS A 466 12.88 -10.50 -38.64
CA LYS A 466 12.16 -10.98 -39.81
C LYS A 466 11.46 -9.84 -40.54
N ALA A 467 10.73 -8.97 -39.81
CA ALA A 467 10.08 -7.81 -40.42
C ALA A 467 11.11 -6.86 -41.07
N LEU A 468 12.19 -6.53 -40.38
CA LEU A 468 13.28 -5.71 -40.94
C LEU A 468 13.81 -6.31 -42.24
N GLN A 469 14.07 -7.62 -42.27
CA GLN A 469 14.54 -8.32 -43.47
C GLN A 469 13.52 -8.28 -44.61
N ASP A 470 12.25 -8.55 -44.32
CA ASP A 470 11.16 -8.53 -45.30
C ASP A 470 10.99 -7.12 -45.92
N HIS A 471 11.40 -6.07 -45.21
CA HIS A 471 11.43 -4.67 -45.66
C HIS A 471 12.81 -4.18 -46.15
N GLY A 472 13.80 -5.06 -46.29
CA GLY A 472 15.13 -4.71 -46.81
C GLY A 472 15.99 -3.87 -45.85
N MET A 473 15.66 -3.86 -44.57
CA MET A 473 16.40 -3.17 -43.51
C MET A 473 17.38 -4.12 -42.80
N ALA A 474 18.42 -3.56 -42.19
CA ALA A 474 19.39 -4.35 -41.44
C ALA A 474 18.77 -4.88 -40.13
N PRO A 475 19.05 -6.14 -39.74
CA PRO A 475 18.59 -6.68 -38.47
C PRO A 475 19.28 -5.95 -37.30
N VAL A 476 18.60 -5.93 -36.16
CA VAL A 476 19.12 -5.43 -34.89
C VAL A 476 19.57 -6.59 -34.01
N SER A 477 20.50 -6.31 -33.11
CA SER A 477 20.97 -7.27 -32.10
C SER A 477 20.86 -6.63 -30.73
N LEU A 478 20.31 -7.37 -29.78
CA LEU A 478 20.19 -6.98 -28.38
C LEU A 478 20.75 -8.10 -27.50
N SER A 479 21.48 -7.73 -26.47
CA SER A 479 21.89 -8.60 -25.37
C SER A 479 20.69 -8.89 -24.43
N ASP A 480 20.81 -9.91 -23.59
CA ASP A 480 19.77 -10.19 -22.58
C ASP A 480 19.64 -9.03 -21.58
N GLN A 481 20.73 -8.32 -21.31
CA GLN A 481 20.74 -7.14 -20.44
C GLN A 481 19.93 -5.99 -21.05
N GLU A 482 20.05 -5.74 -22.35
CA GLU A 482 19.26 -4.70 -23.03
C GLU A 482 17.78 -5.07 -23.11
N ILE A 483 17.46 -6.36 -23.29
CA ILE A 483 16.08 -6.84 -23.25
C ILE A 483 15.47 -6.65 -21.85
N GLU A 484 16.23 -6.94 -20.78
CA GLU A 484 15.73 -6.70 -19.42
C GLU A 484 15.59 -5.20 -19.12
N ALA A 485 16.50 -4.36 -19.62
CA ALA A 485 16.36 -2.90 -19.51
C ALA A 485 15.10 -2.41 -20.23
N ASN A 486 14.76 -2.98 -21.40
CA ASN A 486 13.51 -2.71 -22.09
C ASN A 486 12.28 -3.15 -21.27
N ARG A 487 12.33 -4.31 -20.60
CA ARG A 487 11.24 -4.74 -19.69
C ARG A 487 11.05 -3.75 -18.54
N ALA A 488 12.14 -3.28 -17.93
CA ALA A 488 12.08 -2.28 -16.86
C ALA A 488 11.43 -0.96 -17.33
N ALA A 489 11.90 -0.41 -18.46
CA ALA A 489 11.32 0.81 -19.03
C ALA A 489 9.84 0.65 -19.41
N VAL A 490 9.44 -0.52 -19.94
CA VAL A 490 8.02 -0.80 -20.22
C VAL A 490 7.19 -0.88 -18.93
N ARG A 491 7.72 -1.49 -17.86
CA ARG A 491 7.02 -1.53 -16.56
C ARG A 491 6.79 -0.13 -16.00
N GLU A 492 7.79 0.75 -16.05
CA GLU A 492 7.64 2.16 -15.62
C GLU A 492 6.55 2.89 -16.43
N ILE A 493 6.50 2.69 -17.75
CA ILE A 493 5.44 3.27 -18.60
C ILE A 493 4.07 2.69 -18.23
N VAL A 494 3.96 1.37 -18.03
CA VAL A 494 2.72 0.70 -17.62
C VAL A 494 2.23 1.25 -16.28
N GLU A 495 3.12 1.40 -15.31
CA GLU A 495 2.81 1.93 -13.97
C GLU A 495 2.28 3.36 -14.09
N ARG A 496 2.97 4.24 -14.83
CA ARG A 496 2.51 5.61 -15.06
C ARG A 496 1.15 5.68 -15.76
N LEU A 497 0.91 4.81 -16.75
CA LEU A 497 -0.38 4.72 -17.45
C LEU A 497 -1.50 4.31 -16.49
N LYS A 498 -1.27 3.33 -15.61
CA LYS A 498 -2.26 2.92 -14.60
C LYS A 498 -2.55 4.04 -13.60
N GLU A 499 -1.51 4.69 -13.10
CA GLU A 499 -1.64 5.83 -12.17
C GLU A 499 -2.50 6.95 -12.77
N THR A 500 -2.36 7.22 -14.06
CA THR A 500 -3.10 8.30 -14.76
C THR A 500 -4.48 7.89 -15.28
N GLY A 501 -4.92 6.66 -15.00
CA GLY A 501 -6.28 6.18 -15.28
C GLY A 501 -6.44 5.39 -16.59
N TRP A 502 -5.36 4.93 -17.23
CA TRP A 502 -5.44 4.00 -18.36
C TRP A 502 -5.61 2.56 -17.88
N ILE A 503 -6.41 1.79 -18.63
CA ILE A 503 -6.57 0.34 -18.41
C ILE A 503 -5.99 -0.46 -19.58
N PHE A 504 -5.57 -1.70 -19.31
CA PHE A 504 -4.95 -2.56 -20.32
C PHE A 504 -5.87 -3.70 -20.76
N ALA A 505 -5.77 -4.06 -22.04
CA ALA A 505 -6.47 -5.18 -22.66
C ALA A 505 -5.53 -5.98 -23.56
N SER A 506 -5.91 -7.21 -23.87
CA SER A 506 -5.24 -8.01 -24.89
C SER A 506 -5.83 -7.75 -26.28
N SER A 507 -4.96 -7.60 -27.28
CA SER A 507 -5.26 -7.72 -28.72
C SER A 507 -4.65 -9.02 -29.28
N THR A 508 -4.50 -10.06 -28.44
CA THR A 508 -3.75 -11.30 -28.74
C THR A 508 -2.25 -11.07 -28.94
N TYR A 509 -1.39 -12.10 -28.85
CA TYR A 509 0.05 -11.93 -29.09
C TYR A 509 0.30 -11.53 -30.54
N GLY A 510 -0.10 -12.38 -31.49
CA GLY A 510 0.20 -12.21 -32.91
C GLY A 510 -0.80 -11.34 -33.68
N PHE A 511 -1.71 -10.64 -32.99
CA PHE A 511 -2.80 -9.90 -33.62
C PHE A 511 -3.67 -10.80 -34.53
N ILE A 512 -3.96 -12.02 -34.06
CA ILE A 512 -4.56 -13.10 -34.87
C ILE A 512 -6.06 -12.92 -35.12
N ASN A 513 -6.51 -13.38 -36.29
CA ASN A 513 -7.93 -13.53 -36.60
C ASN A 513 -8.48 -14.80 -35.93
N ALA A 514 -9.07 -14.66 -34.74
CA ALA A 514 -9.53 -15.79 -33.93
C ALA A 514 -10.57 -16.69 -34.64
N ARG A 515 -11.34 -16.18 -35.61
CA ARG A 515 -12.30 -17.00 -36.38
C ARG A 515 -11.61 -18.04 -37.24
N GLU A 516 -10.44 -17.72 -37.76
CA GLU A 516 -9.65 -18.54 -38.69
C GLU A 516 -8.63 -19.44 -38.00
N GLN A 517 -8.47 -19.33 -36.67
CA GLN A 517 -7.53 -20.13 -35.90
C GLN A 517 -8.21 -21.29 -35.17
N ASP A 518 -7.51 -22.42 -35.05
CA ASP A 518 -7.93 -23.52 -34.20
C ASP A 518 -7.67 -23.24 -32.70
N LEU A 519 -8.20 -24.11 -31.83
CA LEU A 519 -8.03 -24.00 -30.39
C LEU A 519 -6.56 -24.06 -29.97
N ALA A 520 -5.75 -24.91 -30.60
CA ALA A 520 -4.34 -25.06 -30.23
C ALA A 520 -3.55 -23.77 -30.49
N ARG A 521 -3.82 -23.10 -31.61
CA ARG A 521 -3.22 -21.82 -31.94
C ARG A 521 -3.67 -20.72 -31.00
N ILE A 522 -4.96 -20.65 -30.66
CA ILE A 522 -5.47 -19.66 -29.69
C ILE A 522 -4.83 -19.86 -28.32
N LYS A 523 -4.70 -21.11 -27.84
CA LYS A 523 -4.01 -21.41 -26.58
C LYS A 523 -2.57 -20.93 -26.61
N THR A 524 -1.81 -21.33 -27.63
CA THR A 524 -0.40 -20.95 -27.77
C THR A 524 -0.21 -19.43 -27.83
N ASP A 525 -1.07 -18.73 -28.59
CA ASP A 525 -1.01 -17.28 -28.72
C ASP A 525 -1.39 -16.57 -27.41
N THR A 526 -2.41 -17.06 -26.71
CA THR A 526 -2.87 -16.51 -25.42
C THR A 526 -1.83 -16.73 -24.33
N GLU A 527 -1.29 -17.93 -24.19
CA GLU A 527 -0.24 -18.27 -23.23
C GLU A 527 1.02 -17.41 -23.47
N LYS A 528 1.38 -17.20 -24.73
CA LYS A 528 2.50 -16.32 -25.10
C LYS A 528 2.21 -14.86 -24.73
N TRP A 529 1.01 -14.36 -25.01
CA TRP A 529 0.62 -13.01 -24.62
C TRP A 529 0.69 -12.84 -23.10
N LEU A 530 0.12 -13.77 -22.34
CA LEU A 530 0.13 -13.74 -20.87
C LEU A 530 1.56 -13.79 -20.30
N GLY A 531 2.41 -14.68 -20.83
CA GLY A 531 3.78 -14.86 -20.37
C GLY A 531 4.71 -13.69 -20.71
N GLN A 532 4.47 -13.00 -21.82
CA GLN A 532 5.34 -11.90 -22.27
C GLN A 532 4.74 -10.53 -21.96
N VAL A 533 3.60 -10.19 -22.55
CA VAL A 533 2.95 -8.88 -22.38
C VAL A 533 2.25 -8.80 -21.02
N GLY A 534 1.49 -9.83 -20.64
CA GLY A 534 0.80 -9.92 -19.35
C GLY A 534 1.74 -9.83 -18.15
N SER A 535 2.98 -10.34 -18.29
CA SER A 535 4.02 -10.22 -17.25
C SER A 535 4.48 -8.77 -17.00
N LEU A 536 4.25 -7.86 -17.94
CA LEU A 536 4.59 -6.43 -17.85
C LEU A 536 3.39 -5.61 -17.42
N THR A 537 2.19 -5.93 -17.94
CA THR A 537 0.95 -5.20 -17.62
C THR A 537 0.31 -5.63 -16.30
N GLY A 538 0.66 -6.81 -15.79
CA GLY A 538 -0.18 -7.50 -14.80
C GLY A 538 -1.43 -8.12 -15.44
N PRO A 539 -2.32 -8.73 -14.64
CA PRO A 539 -3.52 -9.38 -15.13
C PRO A 539 -4.45 -8.39 -15.84
N VAL A 540 -5.08 -8.83 -16.93
CA VAL A 540 -6.08 -8.07 -17.68
C VAL A 540 -7.33 -8.92 -17.87
N SER A 541 -8.50 -8.29 -17.88
CA SER A 541 -9.80 -8.96 -17.99
C SER A 541 -10.52 -8.65 -19.32
N ILE A 542 -9.88 -7.89 -20.21
CA ILE A 542 -10.46 -7.43 -21.47
C ILE A 542 -9.68 -8.00 -22.65
N LEU A 543 -10.40 -8.56 -23.63
CA LEU A 543 -9.86 -8.97 -24.92
C LEU A 543 -10.58 -8.23 -26.04
N HIS A 544 -9.84 -7.46 -26.83
CA HIS A 544 -10.37 -6.89 -28.07
C HIS A 544 -9.90 -7.76 -29.23
N TYR A 545 -10.86 -8.36 -29.95
CA TYR A 545 -10.56 -9.20 -31.10
C TYR A 545 -9.96 -8.35 -32.21
N PRO A 546 -8.73 -8.68 -32.69
CA PRO A 546 -8.13 -8.00 -33.83
C PRO A 546 -9.09 -7.93 -35.02
N ASN A 547 -9.30 -6.71 -35.53
CA ASN A 547 -10.22 -6.42 -36.64
C ASN A 547 -11.66 -6.95 -36.43
N GLY A 548 -12.10 -7.15 -35.19
CA GLY A 548 -13.46 -7.58 -34.86
C GLY A 548 -13.76 -9.06 -35.13
N ALA A 549 -12.73 -9.91 -35.26
CA ALA A 549 -12.84 -11.36 -35.51
C ALA A 549 -13.39 -12.16 -34.30
N PHE A 550 -14.57 -11.79 -33.81
CA PHE A 550 -15.21 -12.38 -32.65
C PHE A 550 -15.63 -13.84 -32.84
N ILE A 551 -15.40 -14.66 -31.81
CA ILE A 551 -15.90 -16.03 -31.68
C ILE A 551 -16.98 -16.08 -30.60
N THR A 552 -18.11 -16.75 -30.88
CA THR A 552 -19.29 -16.76 -30.00
C THR A 552 -19.03 -17.49 -28.68
N GLY A 553 -19.71 -17.10 -27.60
CA GLY A 553 -19.46 -17.67 -26.26
C GLY A 553 -19.76 -19.17 -26.06
N SER A 554 -20.42 -19.83 -27.01
CA SER A 554 -20.63 -21.29 -27.05
C SER A 554 -19.50 -22.05 -27.76
N ASP A 555 -18.55 -21.33 -28.36
CA ASP A 555 -17.37 -21.90 -29.02
C ASP A 555 -16.36 -22.36 -27.96
N GLU A 556 -15.75 -23.55 -28.13
CA GLU A 556 -14.74 -24.07 -27.21
C GLU A 556 -13.55 -23.12 -27.04
N ARG A 557 -13.21 -22.37 -28.09
CA ARG A 557 -12.16 -21.35 -28.08
C ARG A 557 -12.53 -20.18 -27.18
N ALA A 558 -13.80 -19.77 -27.19
CA ALA A 558 -14.31 -18.71 -26.32
C ALA A 558 -14.41 -19.19 -24.86
N HIS A 559 -14.75 -20.47 -24.64
CA HIS A 559 -14.71 -21.07 -23.31
C HIS A 559 -13.30 -21.03 -22.70
N TYR A 560 -12.28 -21.43 -23.46
CA TYR A 560 -10.90 -21.34 -23.01
C TYR A 560 -10.49 -19.91 -22.64
N LEU A 561 -10.83 -18.91 -23.47
CA LEU A 561 -10.50 -17.51 -23.15
C LEU A 561 -11.15 -17.04 -21.84
N LYS A 562 -12.40 -17.44 -21.55
CA LYS A 562 -13.07 -17.12 -20.28
C LYS A 562 -12.40 -17.77 -19.06
N GLU A 563 -11.78 -18.94 -19.24
CA GLU A 563 -10.97 -19.63 -18.21
C GLU A 563 -9.64 -18.92 -17.95
N GLN A 564 -9.18 -18.04 -18.84
CA GLN A 564 -8.01 -17.16 -18.65
C GLN A 564 -8.41 -15.80 -18.04
N ASP A 565 -9.55 -15.73 -17.36
CA ASP A 565 -10.10 -14.55 -16.70
C ASP A 565 -10.48 -13.36 -17.60
N PHE A 566 -10.56 -13.57 -18.92
CA PHE A 566 -11.22 -12.59 -19.79
C PHE A 566 -12.74 -12.56 -19.53
N VAL A 567 -13.25 -11.35 -19.31
CA VAL A 567 -14.65 -11.06 -19.02
C VAL A 567 -15.29 -10.26 -20.15
N LEU A 568 -14.63 -9.17 -20.59
CA LEU A 568 -15.14 -8.31 -21.65
C LEU A 568 -14.44 -8.61 -22.98
N PHE A 569 -15.25 -8.82 -24.01
CA PHE A 569 -14.82 -9.16 -25.36
C PHE A 569 -15.28 -8.09 -26.35
N GLY A 570 -14.35 -7.40 -27.00
CA GLY A 570 -14.68 -6.35 -27.98
C GLY A 570 -14.55 -6.81 -29.43
N GLY A 571 -15.62 -6.63 -30.21
CA GLY A 571 -15.64 -6.76 -31.67
C GLY A 571 -15.59 -5.40 -32.38
N ILE A 572 -15.98 -5.41 -33.66
CA ILE A 572 -16.18 -4.21 -34.48
C ILE A 572 -17.62 -4.20 -34.99
N GLY A 573 -18.29 -3.07 -34.84
CA GLY A 573 -19.64 -2.83 -35.33
C GLY A 573 -19.92 -1.36 -35.62
N SER A 574 -21.09 -1.04 -36.16
CA SER A 574 -21.51 0.34 -36.50
C SER A 574 -22.56 0.93 -35.55
N THR A 575 -22.95 0.18 -34.52
CA THR A 575 -23.97 0.57 -33.53
C THR A 575 -23.46 0.31 -32.12
N ALA A 576 -23.98 1.03 -31.13
CA ALA A 576 -23.80 0.66 -29.73
C ALA A 576 -24.44 -0.71 -29.46
N TYR A 577 -23.63 -1.75 -29.37
CA TYR A 577 -24.07 -3.11 -29.10
C TYR A 577 -23.38 -3.63 -27.86
N LEU A 578 -24.17 -4.18 -26.94
CA LEU A 578 -23.71 -4.84 -25.73
C LEU A 578 -24.56 -6.09 -25.52
N TYR A 579 -23.90 -7.21 -25.26
CA TYR A 579 -24.54 -8.49 -24.98
C TYR A 579 -23.93 -9.13 -23.73
N LEU A 580 -24.79 -9.51 -22.78
CA LEU A 580 -24.40 -10.29 -21.61
C LEU A 580 -24.61 -11.77 -21.89
N GLY A 581 -23.54 -12.55 -21.85
CA GLY A 581 -23.58 -14.01 -21.92
C GLY A 581 -23.25 -14.66 -20.57
N ASP A 582 -23.13 -15.99 -20.58
CA ASP A 582 -22.73 -16.75 -19.38
C ASP A 582 -21.28 -16.41 -18.96
N ARG A 583 -21.16 -15.55 -17.94
CA ARG A 583 -19.89 -15.07 -17.35
C ARG A 583 -18.99 -14.30 -18.31
N TYR A 584 -19.57 -13.64 -19.31
CA TYR A 584 -18.84 -12.72 -20.20
C TYR A 584 -19.74 -11.62 -20.77
N ILE A 585 -19.12 -10.53 -21.18
CA ILE A 585 -19.76 -9.40 -21.86
C ILE A 585 -19.14 -9.25 -23.23
N TYR A 586 -19.97 -9.04 -24.23
CA TYR A 586 -19.53 -8.70 -25.58
C TYR A 586 -19.97 -7.28 -25.95
N VAL A 587 -19.10 -6.53 -26.60
CA VAL A 587 -19.37 -5.17 -27.08
C VAL A 587 -18.88 -4.98 -28.52
N ASP A 588 -19.58 -4.15 -29.29
CA ASP A 588 -19.05 -3.65 -30.56
C ASP A 588 -18.35 -2.32 -30.37
N LYS A 589 -17.14 -2.20 -30.90
CA LYS A 589 -16.42 -0.93 -30.99
C LYS A 589 -16.61 -0.35 -32.39
N VAL A 590 -16.89 0.94 -32.49
CA VAL A 590 -16.96 1.66 -33.76
C VAL A 590 -15.56 2.16 -34.14
N PRO A 591 -14.97 1.72 -35.27
CA PRO A 591 -13.67 2.19 -35.69
C PRO A 591 -13.74 3.64 -36.19
N VAL A 592 -12.86 4.49 -35.68
CA VAL A 592 -12.69 5.87 -36.14
C VAL A 592 -11.32 5.99 -36.82
N ASN A 593 -11.34 6.08 -38.14
CA ASN A 593 -10.16 6.21 -39.00
C ASN A 593 -10.54 6.94 -40.29
N GLY A 594 -9.58 7.24 -41.15
CA GLY A 594 -9.85 7.96 -42.39
C GLY A 594 -10.94 7.31 -43.27
N TYR A 595 -10.98 5.97 -43.38
CA TYR A 595 -12.02 5.28 -44.14
C TYR A 595 -13.41 5.49 -43.53
N THR A 596 -13.56 5.31 -42.22
CA THR A 596 -14.87 5.47 -41.58
C THR A 596 -15.33 6.92 -41.52
N LEU A 597 -14.41 7.88 -41.38
CA LEU A 597 -14.73 9.31 -41.47
C LEU A 597 -15.22 9.72 -42.86
N ARG A 598 -14.65 9.16 -43.94
CA ARG A 598 -15.13 9.37 -45.32
C ARG A 598 -16.46 8.65 -45.61
N ASN A 599 -16.78 7.61 -44.84
CA ASN A 599 -18.00 6.80 -44.98
C ASN A 599 -18.90 6.90 -43.73
N SER A 600 -18.99 8.08 -43.11
CA SER A 600 -19.57 8.29 -41.77
C SER A 600 -20.97 7.69 -41.57
N GLY A 601 -21.83 7.77 -42.59
CA GLY A 601 -23.18 7.22 -42.55
C GLY A 601 -23.24 5.69 -42.43
N GLN A 602 -22.27 4.96 -42.97
CA GLN A 602 -22.22 3.49 -42.89
C GLN A 602 -21.81 3.00 -41.50
N PHE A 603 -20.99 3.78 -40.81
CA PHE A 603 -20.48 3.48 -39.47
C PHE A 603 -21.24 4.20 -38.35
N GLY A 604 -22.26 4.99 -38.72
CA GLY A 604 -23.11 5.71 -37.77
C GLY A 604 -22.36 6.78 -36.97
N LEU A 605 -21.31 7.39 -37.53
CA LEU A 605 -20.47 8.35 -36.80
C LEU A 605 -21.20 9.63 -36.40
N GLU A 606 -22.32 9.96 -37.07
CA GLU A 606 -23.16 11.12 -36.74
C GLU A 606 -23.75 11.05 -35.32
N ARG A 607 -23.76 9.88 -34.67
CA ARG A 607 -24.09 9.74 -33.24
C ARG A 607 -23.07 10.43 -32.32
N PHE A 608 -21.82 10.50 -32.79
CA PHE A 608 -20.69 11.07 -32.07
C PHE A 608 -20.43 12.50 -32.45
N PHE A 609 -20.30 12.78 -33.76
CA PHE A 609 -19.89 14.05 -34.32
C PHE A 609 -20.08 14.09 -35.84
N GLY A 610 -20.04 15.30 -36.43
CA GLY A 610 -20.04 15.45 -37.88
C GLY A 610 -18.64 15.23 -38.48
N SER A 611 -18.41 14.11 -39.16
CA SER A 611 -17.08 13.63 -39.58
C SER A 611 -16.30 14.59 -40.50
N ARG A 612 -16.98 15.43 -41.28
CA ARG A 612 -16.33 16.46 -42.14
C ARG A 612 -15.57 17.54 -41.36
N ARG A 613 -15.85 17.69 -40.07
CA ARG A 613 -15.14 18.62 -39.18
C ARG A 613 -13.87 18.02 -38.58
N ILE A 614 -13.75 16.70 -38.67
CA ILE A 614 -12.64 15.95 -38.10
C ILE A 614 -11.52 15.77 -39.12
N LEU A 615 -11.87 15.38 -40.35
CA LEU A 615 -10.91 15.11 -41.42
C LEU A 615 -10.01 16.31 -41.72
N ASP A 616 -8.70 16.05 -41.75
CA ASP A 616 -7.71 16.99 -42.29
C ASP A 616 -7.96 17.15 -43.81
N ARG A 617 -7.85 18.39 -44.32
CA ARG A 617 -8.18 18.73 -45.72
C ARG A 617 -6.98 18.80 -46.64
#